data_AF-A0A4P5SWF2-F1
#
_entry.id   AF-A0A4P5SWF2-F1
#
_cell.length_a   1.000
_cell.length_b   1.000
_cell.length_c   1.000
_cell.angle_alpha   90.00
_cell.angle_beta   90.00
_cell.angle_gamma   90.00
#
_symmetry.space_group_name_H-M   'P 1'
#
loop_
_entity.id
_entity.type
_entity.pdbx_description
1 polymer ?
#
loop_
_entity_poly.entity_id
_entity_poly.type
_entity_poly.pdbx_seq_one_letter_code
_entity_poly.pdbx_strand_id
1 'polypeptide(L)' 'MSFEESSTERDQVYEQDGLRLIIDKKSAQFLEGVELDYTVKNLLEGGWQWSNPNAARSCGCGTSFTPK' A
#
# COMPACT_ATOMS: atom_id res chain seq x y z
N MET A 1 6.69 -4.61 -0.09
CA MET A 1 5.65 -5.13 -1.00
C MET A 1 6.26 -6.23 -1.82
N SER A 2 5.61 -7.38 -1.86
CA SER A 2 6.00 -8.54 -2.66
C SER A 2 4.76 -9.01 -3.42
N PHE A 3 4.96 -9.71 -4.53
CA PHE A 3 3.88 -10.40 -5.21
C PHE A 3 3.71 -11.78 -4.57
N GLU A 4 2.52 -12.06 -4.07
CA GLU A 4 2.17 -13.33 -3.45
C GLU A 4 1.00 -13.96 -4.21
N GLU A 5 1.08 -15.27 -4.46
CA GLU A 5 0.01 -16.02 -5.12
C GLU A 5 -1.11 -16.41 -4.15
N SER A 6 -0.75 -16.69 -2.89
CA SER A 6 -1.66 -17.24 -1.88
C SER A 6 -1.71 -16.35 -0.64
N SER A 7 -2.85 -16.39 0.04
CA SER A 7 -3.05 -15.71 1.33
C SER A 7 -3.17 -16.75 2.44
N THR A 8 -2.76 -16.37 3.66
CA THR A 8 -2.90 -17.21 4.84
C THR A 8 -4.09 -16.75 5.70
N GLU A 9 -4.47 -17.54 6.70
CA GLU A 9 -5.51 -17.18 7.68
C GLU A 9 -5.22 -15.89 8.48
N ARG A 10 -3.98 -15.42 8.46
CA ARG A 10 -3.55 -14.18 9.14
C ARG A 10 -3.63 -12.96 8.24
N ASP A 11 -3.94 -13.15 6.97
CA ASP A 11 -4.07 -12.08 6.00
C ASP A 11 -5.54 -11.70 5.80
N GLN A 12 -5.74 -10.46 5.37
CA GLN A 12 -6.97 -9.95 4.80
C GLN A 12 -6.74 -9.75 3.30
N VAL A 13 -7.70 -10.23 2.52
CA VAL A 13 -7.68 -10.11 1.07
C VAL A 13 -8.72 -9.09 0.65
N TYR A 14 -8.30 -8.13 -0.16
CA TYR A 14 -9.15 -7.11 -0.75
C TYR A 14 -9.06 -7.21 -2.27
N GLU A 15 -10.17 -6.96 -2.96
CA GLU A 15 -10.20 -6.81 -4.41
C GLU A 15 -10.59 -5.37 -4.75
N GLN A 16 -9.71 -4.68 -5.48
CA GLN A 16 -9.95 -3.31 -5.98
C GLN A 16 -9.41 -3.18 -7.39
N ASP A 17 -10.20 -2.60 -8.30
CA ASP A 17 -9.83 -2.40 -9.71
C ASP A 17 -9.26 -3.65 -10.42
N GLY A 18 -9.75 -4.84 -10.03
CA GLY A 18 -9.27 -6.12 -10.56
C GLY A 18 -7.92 -6.58 -10.01
N LEU A 19 -7.34 -5.85 -9.06
CA LEU A 19 -6.14 -6.24 -8.32
C LEU A 19 -6.52 -6.87 -6.99
N ARG A 20 -5.82 -7.97 -6.67
CA ARG A 20 -5.90 -8.63 -5.36
C ARG A 20 -4.82 -8.10 -4.44
N LEU A 21 -5.23 -7.51 -3.33
CA LEU A 21 -4.36 -6.99 -2.28
C LEU A 21 -4.40 -7.95 -1.08
N ILE A 22 -3.23 -8.41 -0.64
CA ILE A 22 -3.07 -9.30 0.51
C ILE A 22 -2.33 -8.53 1.60
N ILE A 23 -2.98 -8.38 2.75
CA ILE A 23 -2.50 -7.54 3.86
C ILE A 23 -2.54 -8.34 5.16
N ASP A 24 -1.42 -8.46 5.87
CA ASP A 24 -1.41 -9.06 7.21
C ASP A 24 -2.33 -8.26 8.16
N LYS A 25 -3.14 -8.96 8.96
CA LYS A 25 -4.14 -8.34 9.86
C LYS A 25 -3.55 -7.29 10.80
N LYS A 26 -2.30 -7.43 11.26
CA LYS A 26 -1.67 -6.41 12.11
C LYS A 26 -1.35 -5.13 11.33
N SER A 27 -1.10 -5.26 10.03
CA SER A 27 -0.82 -4.13 9.14
C SER A 27 -2.11 -3.44 8.68
N ALA A 28 -3.21 -4.19 8.57
CA ALA A 28 -4.48 -3.68 8.07
C ALA A 28 -4.98 -2.43 8.83
N GLN A 29 -4.85 -2.40 10.16
CA GLN A 29 -5.24 -1.22 10.96
C GLN A 29 -4.46 0.07 10.62
N PHE A 30 -3.22 -0.06 10.14
CA PHE A 30 -2.38 1.09 9.76
C PHE A 30 -2.61 1.53 8.32
N LEU A 31 -3.25 0.65 7.53
CA LEU A 31 -3.54 0.84 6.11
C LEU A 31 -5.01 1.20 5.87
N GLU A 32 -5.81 1.33 6.92
CA GLU A 32 -7.21 1.74 6.80
C GLU A 32 -7.33 3.14 6.20
N GLY A 33 -8.05 3.26 5.09
CA GLY A 33 -8.19 4.52 4.35
C GLY A 33 -6.95 4.93 3.53
N VAL A 34 -5.95 4.05 3.40
CA VAL A 34 -4.82 4.27 2.49
C VAL A 34 -5.30 4.18 1.04
N GLU A 35 -4.89 5.16 0.25
CA GLU A 35 -5.03 5.13 -1.20
C GLU A 35 -3.67 4.85 -1.85
N LEU A 36 -3.68 3.94 -2.80
CA LEU A 36 -2.51 3.53 -3.56
C LEU A 36 -2.73 3.86 -5.03
N ASP A 37 -1.96 4.81 -5.55
CA ASP A 37 -2.02 5.23 -6.95
C ASP A 37 -0.73 4.84 -7.68
N TYR A 38 -0.83 4.32 -8.90
CA TYR A 38 0.35 4.10 -9.74
C TYR A 38 0.49 5.25 -10.73
N THR A 39 1.43 6.16 -10.45
CA THR A 39 1.66 7.29 -11.33
C THR A 39 2.84 7.02 -12.25
N VAL A 40 2.63 7.15 -13.56
CA VAL A 40 3.71 7.20 -14.56
C VAL A 40 3.99 8.66 -14.86
N LYS A 41 4.99 9.24 -14.20
CA LYS A 41 5.38 10.64 -14.45
C LYS A 41 6.20 10.78 -15.73
N ASN A 42 7.05 9.79 -16.05
CA ASN A 42 7.86 9.74 -17.26
C ASN A 42 8.12 8.28 -17.68
N LEU A 43 8.63 8.06 -18.90
CA LEU A 43 8.99 6.72 -19.44
C LEU A 43 9.96 5.93 -18.53
N LEU A 44 10.77 6.65 -17.73
CA LEU A 44 11.77 6.10 -16.82
C LEU A 44 11.35 6.21 -15.34
N GLU A 45 10.28 6.95 -15.05
CA GLU A 45 9.86 7.30 -13.68
C GLU A 45 8.38 6.98 -13.53
N GLY A 46 8.12 5.72 -13.18
CA GLY A 46 6.82 5.21 -12.75
C GLY A 46 6.95 4.61 -11.36
N GLY A 47 5.98 4.86 -10.50
CA GLY A 47 6.04 4.39 -9.13
C GLY A 47 4.70 4.43 -8.42
N TRP A 48 4.61 3.62 -7.37
CA TRP A 48 3.48 3.62 -6.45
C TRP A 48 3.55 4.86 -5.55
N GLN A 49 2.53 5.69 -5.61
CA GLN A 49 2.27 6.77 -4.67
C GLN A 49 1.32 6.29 -3.56
N TRP A 50 1.77 6.49 -2.33
CA TRP A 50 1.02 6.14 -1.12
C TRP A 50 0.44 7.41 -0.50
N SER A 51 -0.88 7.44 -0.36
CA SER A 51 -1.58 8.45 0.43
C SER A 51 -2.16 7.77 1.66
N ASN A 52 -1.52 7.95 2.82
CA ASN A 52 -1.99 7.37 4.09
C ASN A 52 -2.51 8.47 5.02
N PRO A 53 -3.83 8.58 5.29
CA PRO A 53 -4.37 9.57 6.23
C PRO A 53 -3.87 9.38 7.67
N ASN A 54 -3.42 8.17 8.01
CA ASN A 54 -2.84 7.80 9.30
C ASN A 54 -1.33 8.10 9.39
N ALA A 55 -0.68 8.55 8.32
CA ALA A 55 0.72 8.96 8.38
C ALA A 55 0.87 10.34 9.03
N ALA A 56 1.69 10.42 10.08
CA ALA A 56 2.13 11.67 10.68
C ALA A 56 3.23 12.34 9.84
N ARG A 57 4.10 11.54 9.23
CA ARG A 57 5.14 11.97 8.28
C ARG A 57 5.36 10.88 7.24
N SER A 58 5.47 11.27 5.98
CA SER A 58 6.00 10.43 4.90
C SER A 58 7.48 10.75 4.67
N CYS A 59 8.30 9.72 4.42
CA CYS A 59 9.69 9.93 4.02
C CYS A 59 9.73 10.52 2.60
N GLY A 60 10.67 11.41 2.31
CA GLY A 60 10.75 12.13 1.02
C GLY A 60 10.90 11.24 -0.22
N CYS A 61 11.22 9.95 -0.06
CA CYS A 61 11.24 8.95 -1.12
C CYS A 61 9.93 8.16 -1.28
N GLY A 62 8.89 8.44 -0.47
CA GLY A 62 7.55 7.85 -0.59
C GLY A 62 7.41 6.38 -0.17
N THR A 63 8.50 5.69 0.17
CA THR A 63 8.49 4.25 0.47
C THR A 63 8.29 3.91 1.95
N SER A 64 8.19 4.91 2.82
CA SER A 64 8.04 4.70 4.27
C SER A 64 7.27 5.85 4.93
N PHE A 65 6.54 5.54 6.00
CA PHE A 65 5.78 6.51 6.78
C PHE A 65 5.84 6.19 8.28
N THR A 66 5.67 7.22 9.11
CA THR A 66 5.45 7.07 10.55
C THR A 66 3.96 7.20 10.83
N PRO A 67 3.30 6.18 11.42
CA PRO A 67 1.91 6.30 11.85
C PRO A 67 1.76 7.34 12.97
N LYS A 68 0.57 7.94 13.09
CA LYS A 68 0.21 8.86 14.18
C LYS A 68 0.11 8.17 15.53
#